data_AF-A0A820Y263-F1
#
_entry.id   AF-A0A820Y263-F1
#
_cell.length_a   1.000
_cell.length_b   1.000
_cell.length_c   1.000
_cell.angle_alpha   90.00
_cell.angle_beta   90.00
_cell.angle_gamma   90.00
#
_symmetry.space_group_name_H-M   'P 1'
#
loop_
_entity.id
_entity.type
_entity.pdbx_description
1 polymer ?
#
loop_
_entity_poly.entity_id
_entity_poly.type
_entity_poly.pdbx_seq_one_letter_code
_entity_poly.pdbx_strand_id
1 'polypeptide(L)'
;MNTELDIVIANYDSESVSIFLGYGNGSFANSENLLTSAGSNSYSYVVTVGDYNNDVIQDIVVANQGTNNLGIFLGYGKGTFLSMILYPMGYGSRPISIVGGDFNKDKKFGFCRIQ
;
A
#
# COMPACT_ATOMS: atom_id res chain seq x y z
N MET A 1 -13.37 14.79 -7.44
CA MET A 1 -12.59 13.69 -6.83
C MET A 1 -13.30 12.41 -7.21
N ASN A 2 -12.58 11.38 -7.64
CA ASN A 2 -13.14 10.04 -7.72
C ASN A 2 -13.52 9.64 -6.27
N THR A 3 -14.78 9.27 -6.05
CA THR A 3 -15.30 8.85 -4.74
C THR A 3 -15.67 7.38 -4.72
N GLU A 4 -15.39 6.69 -5.82
CA GLU A 4 -15.66 5.30 -6.03
C GLU A 4 -14.67 4.46 -5.21
N LEU A 5 -15.15 3.34 -4.67
CA LEU A 5 -14.30 2.43 -3.94
C LEU A 5 -13.40 1.67 -4.90
N ASP A 6 -12.10 1.69 -4.63
CA ASP A 6 -11.07 0.93 -5.33
C ASP A 6 -10.65 -0.30 -4.51
N ILE A 7 -9.93 -1.24 -5.12
CA ILE A 7 -9.43 -2.45 -4.47
C ILE A 7 -7.92 -2.56 -4.64
N VAL A 8 -7.22 -2.90 -3.55
CA VAL A 8 -5.79 -3.22 -3.53
C VAL A 8 -5.63 -4.65 -3.00
N ILE A 9 -4.86 -5.47 -3.70
CA ILE A 9 -4.68 -6.90 -3.37
C ILE A 9 -3.18 -7.21 -3.26
N ALA A 10 -2.76 -7.80 -2.14
CA ALA A 10 -1.45 -8.44 -2.05
C ALA A 10 -1.49 -9.81 -2.73
N ASN A 11 -0.62 -10.02 -3.72
CA ASN A 11 -0.51 -11.28 -4.43
C ASN A 11 0.68 -12.08 -3.86
N TYR A 12 0.38 -12.99 -2.94
CA TYR A 12 1.38 -13.70 -2.13
C TYR A 12 2.54 -14.31 -2.93
N ASP A 13 2.25 -15.09 -3.99
CA ASP A 13 3.29 -15.81 -4.75
C ASP A 13 3.87 -15.02 -5.93
N SER A 14 3.17 -14.00 -6.44
CA SER A 14 3.64 -13.23 -7.59
C SER A 14 4.50 -12.03 -7.21
N GLU A 15 4.78 -11.86 -5.91
CA GLU A 15 5.59 -10.78 -5.36
C GLU A 15 5.12 -9.41 -5.86
N SER A 16 3.79 -9.20 -5.83
CA SER A 16 3.19 -7.99 -6.36
C SER A 16 1.91 -7.57 -5.64
N VAL A 17 1.50 -6.33 -5.91
CA VAL A 17 0.22 -5.76 -5.48
C VAL A 17 -0.59 -5.38 -6.72
N SER A 18 -1.83 -5.84 -6.80
CA SER A 18 -2.76 -5.46 -7.88
C SER A 18 -3.69 -4.35 -7.43
N ILE A 19 -3.95 -3.38 -8.32
CA ILE A 19 -4.87 -2.28 -8.10
C ILE A 19 -6.01 -2.35 -9.12
N PHE A 20 -7.23 -2.30 -8.61
CA PHE A 20 -8.45 -2.25 -9.41
C PHE A 20 -9.21 -0.96 -9.11
N LEU A 21 -9.41 -0.14 -10.15
CA LEU A 21 -10.12 1.13 -10.04
C LEU A 21 -11.61 0.92 -10.24
N GLY A 22 -12.40 1.34 -9.27
CA GLY A 22 -13.86 1.21 -9.26
C GLY A 22 -14.55 2.26 -10.13
N TYR A 23 -15.59 1.83 -10.82
CA TYR A 23 -16.48 2.73 -11.56
C TYR A 23 -17.76 3.10 -10.80
N GLY A 24 -17.86 2.72 -9.51
CA GLY A 24 -19.00 3.04 -8.65
C GLY A 24 -20.28 2.23 -8.91
N ASN A 25 -20.28 1.36 -9.91
CA ASN A 25 -21.40 0.48 -10.28
C ASN A 25 -21.12 -1.01 -9.98
N GLY A 26 -20.10 -1.28 -9.15
CA GLY A 26 -19.62 -2.64 -8.85
C GLY A 26 -18.71 -3.25 -9.90
N SER A 27 -18.39 -2.53 -10.98
CA SER A 27 -17.35 -2.93 -11.94
C SER A 27 -16.03 -2.21 -11.68
N PHE A 28 -14.94 -2.86 -12.09
CA PHE A 28 -13.58 -2.39 -11.86
C PHE A 28 -12.71 -2.55 -13.10
N ALA A 29 -11.83 -1.59 -13.35
CA ALA A 29 -10.75 -1.73 -14.32
C ALA A 29 -9.45 -2.15 -13.62
N ASN A 30 -8.68 -3.02 -14.28
CA ASN A 30 -7.30 -3.28 -13.87
C ASN A 30 -6.47 -2.02 -14.18
N SER A 31 -5.82 -1.46 -13.15
CA SER A 31 -5.03 -0.25 -13.29
C SER A 31 -3.56 -0.56 -13.37
N GLU A 32 -3.02 -1.18 -12.33
CA GLU A 32 -1.58 -1.47 -12.22
C GLU A 32 -1.32 -2.75 -11.43
N ASN A 33 -0.17 -3.36 -11.74
CA ASN A 33 0.44 -4.42 -10.94
C ASN A 33 1.81 -3.93 -10.47
N LEU A 34 1.93 -3.63 -9.19
CA LEU A 34 3.13 -3.09 -8.57
C LEU A 34 4.01 -4.22 -8.05
N LEU A 35 5.22 -4.34 -8.56
CA LEU A 35 6.18 -5.33 -8.09
C LEU A 35 6.65 -4.99 -6.67
N THR A 36 6.58 -5.97 -5.77
CA THR A 36 6.97 -5.84 -4.37
C THR A 36 8.17 -6.69 -3.97
N SER A 37 8.78 -7.38 -4.94
CA SER A 37 9.98 -8.18 -4.71
C SER A 37 11.09 -7.33 -4.09
N ALA A 38 11.53 -7.71 -2.89
CA ALA A 38 12.66 -7.08 -2.20
C ALA A 38 13.85 -8.05 -2.03
N GLY A 39 13.88 -9.13 -2.82
CA GLY A 39 14.89 -10.18 -2.77
C GLY A 39 14.27 -11.58 -2.93
N SER A 40 15.09 -12.62 -2.76
CA SER A 40 14.63 -14.01 -2.83
C SER A 40 13.56 -14.30 -1.77
N ASN A 41 12.54 -15.08 -2.15
CA ASN A 41 11.46 -15.52 -1.27
C ASN A 41 10.58 -14.36 -0.74
N SER A 42 10.25 -13.37 -1.58
CA SER A 42 9.55 -12.16 -1.14
C SER A 42 8.03 -12.26 -1.32
N TYR A 43 7.33 -12.82 -0.33
CA TYR A 43 5.87 -13.00 -0.43
C TYR A 43 5.07 -11.78 0.05
N SER A 44 4.28 -11.16 -0.84
CA SER A 44 3.39 -10.03 -0.53
C SER A 44 2.24 -10.51 0.35
N TYR A 45 2.32 -10.29 1.66
CA TYR A 45 1.43 -10.97 2.61
C TYR A 45 0.23 -10.12 3.02
N VAL A 46 0.48 -8.85 3.34
CA VAL A 46 -0.55 -7.92 3.79
C VAL A 46 -0.25 -6.54 3.22
N VAL A 47 -1.31 -5.81 2.89
CA VAL A 47 -1.25 -4.42 2.45
C VAL A 47 -2.10 -3.54 3.37
N THR A 48 -1.73 -2.27 3.47
CA THR A 48 -2.58 -1.22 4.04
C THR A 48 -2.51 0.00 3.13
N VAL A 49 -3.56 0.81 3.17
CA VAL A 49 -3.70 2.03 2.38
C VAL A 49 -3.91 3.20 3.33
N GLY A 50 -3.28 4.32 3.04
CA GLY A 50 -3.41 5.56 3.80
C GLY A 50 -2.47 6.63 3.28
N ASP A 51 -2.68 7.88 3.69
CA ASP A 51 -1.76 8.98 3.40
C ASP A 51 -0.58 8.91 4.38
N TYR A 52 0.57 8.37 3.92
CA TYR A 52 1.76 8.15 4.76
C TYR A 52 2.81 9.26 4.60
N ASN A 53 2.63 10.18 3.64
CA ASN A 53 3.55 11.30 3.38
C ASN A 53 2.91 12.70 3.59
N ASN A 54 1.63 12.76 3.97
CA ASN A 54 0.82 13.95 4.19
C ASN A 54 0.62 14.82 2.93
N ASP A 55 0.41 14.19 1.78
CA ASP A 55 0.12 14.86 0.51
C ASP A 55 -1.35 14.79 0.07
N VAL A 56 -2.22 14.19 0.91
CA VAL A 56 -3.66 14.03 0.67
C VAL A 56 -3.97 12.99 -0.43
N ILE A 57 -2.96 12.23 -0.89
CA ILE A 57 -3.08 11.13 -1.82
C ILE A 57 -2.87 9.81 -1.05
N GLN A 58 -3.62 8.78 -1.44
CA GLN A 58 -3.49 7.47 -0.80
C GLN A 58 -2.20 6.78 -1.28
N ASP A 59 -1.40 6.35 -0.32
CA ASP A 59 -0.22 5.52 -0.51
C ASP A 59 -0.53 4.05 -0.16
N ILE A 60 0.35 3.13 -0.56
CA ILE A 60 0.25 1.70 -0.25
C ILE A 60 1.49 1.29 0.55
N VAL A 61 1.27 0.58 1.66
CA VAL A 61 2.35 -0.11 2.39
C VAL A 61 2.11 -1.61 2.30
N VAL A 62 3.16 -2.36 1.99
CA VAL A 62 3.14 -3.82 1.85
C VAL A 62 4.19 -4.47 2.75
N ALA A 63 3.79 -5.54 3.42
CA ALA A 63 4.70 -6.41 4.16
C ALA A 63 5.04 -7.62 3.30
N ASN A 64 6.34 -7.81 3.09
CA ASN A 64 6.88 -8.94 2.35
C ASN A 64 7.42 -9.99 3.34
N GLN A 65 6.66 -11.05 3.60
CA GLN A 65 6.83 -11.96 4.74
C GLN A 65 8.15 -12.72 4.77
N GLY A 66 8.71 -13.07 3.61
CA GLY A 66 10.00 -13.75 3.57
C GLY A 66 11.20 -12.80 3.61
N THR A 67 10.96 -11.50 3.72
CA THR A 67 12.01 -10.48 3.71
C THR A 67 12.19 -9.84 5.09
N ASN A 68 13.13 -8.89 5.16
CA ASN A 68 13.42 -8.09 6.35
C ASN A 68 12.91 -6.65 6.24
N ASN A 69 12.04 -6.36 5.27
CA ASN A 69 11.66 -4.99 4.90
C ASN A 69 10.14 -4.83 4.75
N LEU A 70 9.66 -3.60 4.91
CA LEU A 70 8.39 -3.14 4.35
C LEU A 70 8.64 -2.41 3.03
N GLY A 71 7.70 -2.51 2.10
CA GLY A 71 7.66 -1.67 0.90
C GLY A 71 6.62 -0.58 1.05
N ILE A 72 6.94 0.64 0.61
CA ILE A 72 5.99 1.76 0.52
C ILE A 72 5.94 2.26 -0.93
N PHE A 73 4.75 2.38 -1.47
CA PHE A 73 4.48 3.04 -2.74
C PHE A 73 3.76 4.35 -2.47
N LEU A 74 4.40 5.45 -2.84
CA LEU A 74 3.78 6.77 -2.72
C LEU A 74 2.86 7.03 -3.92
N GLY A 75 1.62 7.37 -3.64
CA GLY A 75 0.64 7.73 -4.67
C GLY A 75 0.95 9.09 -5.27
N TYR A 76 0.60 9.29 -6.54
CA TYR A 76 0.57 10.62 -7.15
C TYR A 76 -0.75 10.91 -7.86
N GLY A 77 -1.78 10.11 -7.56
CA GLY A 77 -3.17 10.30 -7.93
C GLY A 77 -3.67 9.30 -8.96
N LYS A 78 -5.01 9.18 -9.08
CA LYS A 78 -5.69 8.34 -10.08
C LYS A 78 -5.22 6.87 -10.13
N GLY A 79 -4.85 6.29 -8.97
CA GLY A 79 -4.40 4.90 -8.89
C GLY A 79 -3.00 4.64 -9.44
N THR A 80 -2.16 5.67 -9.50
CA THR A 80 -0.77 5.56 -9.97
C THR A 80 0.22 5.86 -8.86
N PHE A 81 1.36 5.16 -8.89
CA PHE A 81 2.30 5.09 -7.77
C PHE A 81 3.76 5.21 -8.21
N LEU A 82 4.58 5.84 -7.37
CA LEU A 82 6.04 5.88 -7.55
C LEU A 82 6.67 4.51 -7.32
N SER A 83 7.94 4.37 -7.69
CA SER A 83 8.71 3.15 -7.39
C SER A 83 8.75 2.86 -5.88
N MET A 84 8.77 1.57 -5.55
CA MET A 84 8.80 1.10 -4.15
C MET A 84 9.99 1.67 -3.38
N ILE A 85 9.72 2.17 -2.18
CA ILE A 85 10.70 2.52 -1.17
C ILE A 85 10.76 1.38 -0.13
N LEU A 86 11.95 0.88 0.17
CA LEU A 86 12.15 -0.18 1.17
C LEU A 86 12.53 0.41 2.53
N TYR A 87 11.82 -0.04 3.57
CA TYR A 87 12.10 0.29 4.96
C TYR A 87 12.59 -0.95 5.72
N PRO A 88 13.83 -0.95 6.23
CA PRO A 88 14.38 -2.10 6.94
C PRO A 88 13.77 -2.26 8.34
N MET A 89 13.46 -3.50 8.71
CA MET A 89 12.89 -3.87 10.01
C MET A 89 13.84 -4.69 10.88
N GLY A 90 15.03 -5.02 10.37
CA GLY A 90 16.00 -5.89 11.03
C GLY A 90 15.92 -7.35 10.58
N TYR A 91 16.98 -8.10 10.83
CA TYR A 91 17.13 -9.48 10.36
C TYR A 91 16.12 -10.42 11.02
N GLY A 92 15.45 -11.25 10.20
CA GLY A 92 14.47 -12.24 10.65
C GLY A 92 13.10 -11.67 10.99
N SER A 93 12.82 -10.40 10.63
CA SER A 93 11.57 -9.73 11.02
C SER A 93 10.32 -10.36 10.40
N ARG A 94 10.41 -10.84 9.16
CA ARG A 94 9.37 -11.60 8.44
C ARG A 94 7.96 -11.04 8.66
N PRO A 95 7.69 -9.79 8.25
CA PRO A 95 6.49 -9.07 8.65
C PRO A 95 5.21 -9.74 8.11
N ILE A 96 4.20 -9.87 8.97
CA ILE A 96 2.91 -10.54 8.67
C ILE A 96 1.69 -9.67 8.92
N SER A 97 1.84 -8.51 9.55
CA SER A 97 0.75 -7.61 9.91
C SER A 97 1.22 -6.17 9.83
N ILE A 98 0.32 -5.27 9.42
CA ILE A 98 0.55 -3.83 9.38
C ILE A 98 -0.68 -3.14 9.99
N VAL A 99 -0.43 -2.11 10.79
CA VAL A 99 -1.45 -1.16 11.23
C VAL A 99 -0.94 0.26 11.04
N GLY A 100 -1.73 1.11 10.39
CA GLY A 100 -1.48 2.54 10.30
C GLY A 100 -2.12 3.28 11.47
N GLY A 101 -1.45 4.32 11.98
CA GLY A 101 -2.00 5.16 13.04
C GLY A 101 -1.11 6.36 13.37
N ASP A 102 -1.73 7.44 13.82
CA ASP A 102 -1.02 8.61 14.36
C ASP A 102 -0.59 8.35 15.82
N PHE A 103 0.54 7.66 15.99
CA PHE A 103 1.05 7.27 17.30
C PHE A 103 1.76 8.41 18.04
N ASN A 104 2.25 9.42 17.33
CA ASN A 104 2.96 10.56 17.92
C ASN A 104 2.08 11.81 18.07
N LYS A 105 0.84 11.78 17.59
CA LYS A 105 -0.15 12.88 17.62
C LYS A 105 0.34 14.14 16.92
N ASP A 106 1.19 13.99 15.91
CA ASP A 106 1.72 15.13 15.18
C ASP A 106 0.74 15.70 14.14
N LYS A 107 -0.44 15.07 14.01
CA LYS A 107 -1.55 15.49 13.12
C LYS A 107 -1.16 15.58 11.65
N LYS A 108 -0.12 14.85 11.23
CA LYS A 108 0.24 14.72 9.81
C LYS A 108 -0.58 13.68 9.08
N PHE A 109 -1.43 12.93 9.76
CA PHE A 109 -2.47 12.13 9.11
C PHE A 109 -3.70 13.00 8.87
N GLY A 110 -3.75 13.63 7.70
CA GLY A 110 -4.79 14.58 7.33
C GLY A 110 -5.95 13.95 6.59
N PHE A 111 -6.85 13.22 7.26
CA PHE A 111 -8.24 13.10 6.80
C PHE A 111 -9.22 12.95 7.97
N CYS A 112 -9.97 14.02 8.26
CA CYS A 112 -11.26 13.95 8.92
C CYS A 112 -12.26 14.86 8.19
N ARG A 113 -13.06 14.26 7.31
CA ARG A 113 -14.42 14.72 6.99
C ARG A 113 -15.27 13.50 6.64
N ILE A 114 -15.98 13.01 7.63
CA ILE A 114 -17.23 12.27 7.46
C ILE A 114 -18.30 13.29 7.01
N GLN A 115 -19.01 12.96 5.93
CA GLN A 115 -20.29 13.60 5.57
C GLN A 115 -21.35 13.29 6.63
#